data_AF-U7Q495-F1
#
_entry.id   AF-U7Q495-F1
#
_cell.length_a   1.000
_cell.length_b   1.000
_cell.length_c   1.000
_cell.angle_alpha   90.00
_cell.angle_beta   90.00
_cell.angle_gamma   90.00
#
_symmetry.space_group_name_H-M   'P 1'
#
loop_
_entity.id
_entity.type
_entity.pdbx_description
1 polymer ?
#
loop_
_entity_poly.entity_id
_entity_poly.type
_entity_poly.pdbx_seq_one_letter_code
_entity_poly.pdbx_strand_id
1 'polypeptide(L)'
;MPGMAAESDVNPDPTRFQERLYPTFTRETTEILGLGERWWEPRDAEDRNKRRPVALPHDLLGYRPLRLWFGMPHTAGRKKDDAWFEVLFSTLYELSEDLCASTFGVDRLVLQPGATAPAQSPWAAADLSPAFIYYAGEIACPDPLDGTRGSSWDALLEDARQRAFVAQGVLAKTLDEHVFSALLFGGTAEQQDALGQWDRIMLKDEGYLRKFKRCEEVQYYLGAEAGGRVLTPFFWAEVARVTAHTAQLLLPLLNLQRALSENASQAPSLPVFYQRLHDVVALAGYASLCMAWSPSIFQVEFPLPGAPWEVDQEREADDYVYARSEAKALAAEAAEAAAAGGGQVGDARYSDSDKRATYIHAAKIKIVLWPRIARLRPFWNSRRTDVRSATQTILTKSHNAYYYGAQLKGGGGSGGRNGSGGNGGHDDDDDEADAAVSERGPLDSHDAADNAADDEAWPELFEYVEIVRTARRRARTLRSMRRLALAWIVVCILAWVAGISFLESMSRAIGVDLERTEAIVSIRKMYTKTLDWATTAADPFLRWPSQILRWN
;
A
#
# COMPACT_ATOMS: atom_id res chain seq x y z
N MET A 1 22.93 -23.36 23.35
CA MET A 1 22.37 -24.40 22.47
C MET A 1 23.49 -25.30 21.94
N PRO A 2 23.85 -26.42 22.60
CA PRO A 2 24.70 -27.44 21.99
C PRO A 2 23.83 -28.57 21.40
N GLY A 3 24.02 -28.93 20.13
CA GLY A 3 23.39 -30.13 19.53
C GLY A 3 22.56 -29.93 18.26
N MET A 4 22.38 -28.71 17.76
CA MET A 4 21.82 -28.52 16.41
C MET A 4 22.90 -28.82 15.36
N ALA A 5 22.73 -29.90 14.59
CA ALA A 5 23.61 -30.23 13.49
C ALA A 5 23.48 -29.17 12.39
N ALA A 6 24.59 -28.49 12.06
CA ALA A 6 24.62 -27.51 10.99
C ALA A 6 24.41 -28.21 9.64
N GLU A 7 23.31 -27.88 8.95
CA GLU A 7 23.25 -28.00 7.50
C GLU A 7 24.41 -27.17 6.94
N SER A 8 25.34 -27.85 6.25
CA SER A 8 26.78 -27.57 6.29
C SER A 8 27.16 -26.09 6.33
N ASP A 9 28.01 -25.73 7.31
CA ASP A 9 28.57 -24.38 7.46
C ASP A 9 29.70 -24.06 6.47
N VAL A 10 29.56 -24.59 5.25
CA VAL A 10 30.42 -24.36 4.11
C VAL A 10 29.82 -23.19 3.34
N ASN A 11 30.62 -22.15 3.08
CA ASN A 11 30.21 -21.02 2.26
C ASN A 11 29.67 -21.53 0.90
N PRO A 12 28.41 -21.23 0.53
CA PRO A 12 27.78 -21.81 -0.65
C PRO A 12 28.34 -21.30 -1.98
N ASP A 13 28.99 -20.13 -1.99
CA ASP A 13 29.79 -19.62 -3.11
C ASP A 13 30.76 -18.52 -2.59
N PRO A 14 32.04 -18.84 -2.33
CA PRO A 14 33.03 -17.88 -1.84
C PRO A 14 33.30 -16.67 -2.75
N THR A 15 32.81 -16.69 -4.00
CA THR A 15 32.88 -15.53 -4.91
C THR A 15 31.73 -14.54 -4.67
N ARG A 16 30.56 -15.03 -4.22
CA ARG A 16 29.32 -14.25 -4.01
C ARG A 16 28.99 -13.98 -2.54
N PHE A 17 29.49 -14.78 -1.61
CA PHE A 17 29.21 -14.64 -0.18
C PHE A 17 30.48 -14.46 0.64
N GLN A 18 30.37 -13.66 1.71
CA GLN A 18 31.41 -13.45 2.72
C GLN A 18 30.90 -13.85 4.10
N GLU A 19 31.81 -13.98 5.07
CA GLU A 19 31.43 -14.21 6.46
C GLU A 19 30.69 -12.99 7.01
N ARG A 20 29.56 -13.23 7.66
CA ARG A 20 28.67 -12.21 8.23
C ARG A 20 29.29 -11.62 9.48
N LEU A 21 29.74 -10.36 9.39
CA LEU A 21 30.39 -9.66 10.51
C LEU A 21 29.40 -9.25 11.61
N TYR A 22 28.14 -9.00 11.26
CA TYR A 22 27.10 -8.56 12.18
C TYR A 22 25.80 -9.34 11.97
N PRO A 23 25.17 -9.89 13.02
CA PRO A 23 23.87 -10.54 12.91
C PRO A 23 22.80 -9.48 12.56
N THR A 24 21.94 -9.80 11.60
CA THR A 24 20.77 -8.98 11.26
C THR A 24 19.73 -9.00 12.39
N PHE A 25 19.69 -10.06 13.20
CA PHE A 25 18.75 -10.18 14.32
C PHE A 25 19.44 -10.05 15.66
N THR A 26 18.83 -9.32 16.60
CA THR A 26 19.31 -9.34 17.99
C THR A 26 19.21 -10.76 18.56
N ARG A 27 20.07 -11.08 19.53
CA ARG A 27 20.01 -12.37 20.23
C ARG A 27 18.67 -12.58 20.93
N GLU A 28 18.07 -11.52 21.47
CA GLU A 28 16.76 -11.55 22.11
C GLU A 28 15.65 -11.86 21.10
N THR A 29 15.61 -11.14 19.97
CA THR A 29 14.70 -11.41 18.83
C THR A 29 14.83 -12.87 18.35
N THR A 30 16.06 -13.36 18.25
CA THR A 30 16.38 -14.75 17.86
C THR A 30 15.80 -15.76 18.85
N GLU A 31 16.01 -15.57 20.15
CA GLU A 31 15.52 -16.46 21.22
C GLU A 31 13.99 -16.38 21.41
N ILE A 32 13.36 -15.21 21.22
CA ILE A 32 11.91 -15.01 21.34
C ILE A 32 11.15 -15.57 20.14
N LEU A 33 11.54 -15.20 18.91
CA LEU A 33 10.82 -15.59 17.70
C LEU A 33 11.16 -17.03 17.26
N GLY A 34 12.28 -17.57 17.76
CA GLY A 34 12.80 -18.88 17.35
C GLY A 34 13.23 -18.88 15.88
N LEU A 35 13.82 -17.77 15.43
CA LEU A 35 14.41 -17.63 14.10
C LEU A 35 15.93 -17.82 14.16
N GLY A 36 16.60 -17.73 13.02
CA GLY A 36 18.05 -17.65 12.92
C GLY A 36 18.50 -17.33 11.50
N GLU A 37 19.73 -16.86 11.37
CA GLU A 37 20.36 -16.52 10.09
C GLU A 37 21.53 -17.46 9.78
N ARG A 38 22.18 -17.26 8.61
CA ARG A 38 23.42 -17.98 8.26
C ARG A 38 24.62 -17.11 8.58
N TRP A 39 25.75 -17.75 8.90
CA TRP A 39 27.08 -17.14 9.04
C TRP A 39 27.63 -16.48 7.76
N TRP A 40 26.87 -16.55 6.67
CA TRP A 40 27.22 -16.00 5.38
C TRP A 40 26.28 -14.84 5.05
N GLU A 41 26.79 -13.85 4.35
CA GLU A 41 26.03 -12.74 3.77
C GLU A 41 26.50 -12.50 2.32
N PRO A 42 25.68 -11.91 1.43
CA PRO A 42 26.12 -11.58 0.09
C PRO A 42 27.23 -10.53 0.17
N ARG A 43 28.35 -10.76 -0.51
CA ARG A 43 29.43 -9.77 -0.59
C ARG A 43 28.92 -8.55 -1.34
N ASP A 44 28.99 -7.36 -0.73
CA ASP A 44 28.86 -6.12 -1.51
C ASP A 44 30.11 -5.97 -2.38
N ALA A 45 30.04 -6.54 -3.59
CA ALA A 45 31.13 -6.43 -4.53
C ALA A 45 31.31 -4.96 -4.93
N GLU A 46 32.57 -4.55 -5.11
CA GLU A 46 32.91 -3.30 -5.78
C GLU A 46 32.47 -3.36 -7.26
N ASP A 47 31.17 -3.14 -7.49
CA ASP A 47 30.62 -2.86 -8.80
C ASP A 47 31.27 -1.57 -9.31
N ARG A 48 32.34 -1.73 -10.08
CA ARG A 48 33.11 -0.65 -10.69
C ARG A 48 32.27 0.26 -11.59
N ASN A 49 31.03 -0.11 -11.88
CA ASN A 49 30.04 0.72 -12.52
C ASN A 49 28.71 0.71 -11.73
N LYS A 50 28.72 1.06 -10.43
CA LYS A 50 27.50 1.27 -9.62
C LYS A 50 26.50 2.27 -10.24
N ARG A 51 26.88 3.08 -11.25
CA ARG A 51 25.96 3.92 -12.05
C ARG A 51 25.24 3.21 -13.20
N ARG A 52 25.63 1.98 -13.56
CA ARG A 52 24.94 1.15 -14.56
C ARG A 52 23.55 0.74 -14.04
N PRO A 53 22.48 0.80 -14.85
CA PRO A 53 21.22 0.16 -14.50
C PRO A 53 21.41 -1.36 -14.39
N VAL A 54 20.75 -1.95 -13.39
CA VAL A 54 20.77 -3.38 -13.08
C VAL A 54 19.43 -4.04 -13.41
N ALA A 55 19.47 -5.33 -13.75
CA ALA A 55 18.32 -6.12 -14.14
C ALA A 55 18.38 -7.54 -13.56
N LEU A 56 17.34 -7.97 -12.83
CA LEU A 56 17.32 -9.25 -12.12
C LEU A 56 17.75 -10.47 -12.97
N PRO A 57 17.30 -10.65 -14.23
CA PRO A 57 17.65 -11.83 -15.02
C PRO A 57 19.14 -11.94 -15.40
N HIS A 58 19.83 -10.79 -15.48
CA HIS A 58 21.26 -10.73 -15.79
C HIS A 58 22.09 -10.74 -14.51
N ASP A 59 21.81 -9.80 -13.61
CA ASP A 59 22.68 -9.47 -12.48
C ASP A 59 22.46 -10.39 -11.25
N LEU A 60 21.38 -11.17 -11.23
CA LEU A 60 21.15 -12.27 -10.27
C LEU A 60 21.25 -13.66 -10.93
N LEU A 61 21.89 -13.79 -12.10
CA LEU A 61 21.97 -15.09 -12.79
C LEU A 61 22.69 -16.14 -11.93
N GLY A 62 21.98 -17.25 -11.65
CA GLY A 62 22.43 -18.32 -10.76
C GLY A 62 22.47 -17.96 -9.26
N TYR A 63 22.11 -16.73 -8.88
CA TYR A 63 22.07 -16.33 -7.48
C TYR A 63 20.92 -17.01 -6.76
N ARG A 64 21.15 -17.38 -5.49
CA ARG A 64 20.14 -17.95 -4.60
C ARG A 64 20.25 -17.24 -3.25
N PRO A 65 19.19 -16.55 -2.78
CA PRO A 65 19.20 -15.99 -1.44
C PRO A 65 19.47 -17.04 -0.37
N LEU A 66 20.21 -16.64 0.65
CA LEU A 66 20.33 -17.38 1.88
C LEU A 66 18.95 -17.41 2.57
N ARG A 67 18.64 -18.52 3.23
CA ARG A 67 17.35 -18.71 3.90
C ARG A 67 17.50 -18.52 5.39
N LEU A 68 16.67 -17.63 5.96
CA LEU A 68 16.39 -17.62 7.39
C LEU A 68 15.94 -19.01 7.84
N TRP A 69 16.33 -19.38 9.05
CA TRP A 69 15.84 -20.57 9.74
C TRP A 69 14.66 -20.18 10.63
N PHE A 70 13.62 -21.01 10.64
CA PHE A 70 12.46 -20.87 11.53
C PHE A 70 12.29 -22.17 12.31
N GLY A 71 12.60 -22.12 13.60
CA GLY A 71 12.71 -23.28 14.47
C GLY A 71 11.61 -23.43 15.52
N MET A 72 10.80 -22.41 15.78
CA MET A 72 9.72 -22.51 16.78
C MET A 72 8.60 -23.43 16.29
N PRO A 73 8.36 -24.60 16.91
CA PRO A 73 7.30 -25.51 16.49
C PRO A 73 5.93 -24.97 16.89
N HIS A 74 4.94 -25.15 16.02
CA HIS A 74 3.55 -24.77 16.26
C HIS A 74 2.89 -25.76 17.25
N THR A 75 3.21 -25.60 18.54
CA THR A 75 2.71 -26.46 19.63
C THR A 75 1.63 -25.75 20.43
N ALA A 76 0.58 -26.48 20.82
CA ALA A 76 -0.54 -25.92 21.59
C ALA A 76 -0.16 -25.36 22.97
N GLY A 77 1.01 -25.76 23.51
CA GLY A 77 1.54 -25.28 24.78
C GLY A 77 2.17 -23.89 24.71
N ARG A 78 2.99 -23.60 23.69
CA ARG A 78 3.59 -22.26 23.48
C ARG A 78 2.62 -21.38 22.69
N LYS A 79 1.63 -20.84 23.38
CA LYS A 79 0.72 -19.84 22.82
C LYS A 79 1.49 -18.56 22.51
N LYS A 80 1.59 -18.23 21.23
CA LYS A 80 2.03 -16.92 20.72
C LYS A 80 1.05 -15.84 21.22
N ASP A 81 1.41 -15.21 22.33
CA ASP A 81 0.65 -14.13 22.98
C ASP A 81 0.93 -12.79 22.30
N ASP A 82 0.51 -11.69 22.91
CA ASP A 82 0.46 -10.39 22.22
C ASP A 82 1.87 -9.79 22.14
N ALA A 83 2.65 -9.84 23.23
CA ALA A 83 4.07 -9.49 23.28
C ALA A 83 4.94 -10.26 22.26
N TRP A 84 4.66 -11.55 22.03
CA TRP A 84 5.35 -12.30 20.97
C TRP A 84 5.09 -11.76 19.56
N PHE A 85 3.86 -11.30 19.29
CA PHE A 85 3.53 -10.68 18.00
C PHE A 85 4.01 -9.22 17.90
N GLU A 86 4.04 -8.47 19.00
CA GLU A 86 4.66 -7.13 19.07
C GLU A 86 6.13 -7.21 18.63
N VAL A 87 6.95 -8.07 19.26
CA VAL A 87 8.35 -8.30 18.85
C VAL A 87 8.48 -8.69 17.38
N LEU A 88 7.58 -9.56 16.88
CA LEU A 88 7.62 -10.00 15.49
C LEU A 88 7.37 -8.86 14.49
N PHE A 89 6.37 -8.02 14.74
CA PHE A 89 6.03 -6.93 13.82
C PHE A 89 6.94 -5.72 13.97
N SER A 90 7.48 -5.43 15.16
CA SER A 90 8.54 -4.43 15.34
C SER A 90 9.82 -4.82 14.58
N THR A 91 10.31 -6.06 14.74
CA THR A 91 11.47 -6.53 13.93
C THR A 91 11.18 -6.51 12.43
N LEU A 92 9.94 -6.79 12.00
CA LEU A 92 9.58 -6.70 10.58
C LEU A 92 9.54 -5.25 10.07
N TYR A 93 9.08 -4.30 10.90
CA TYR A 93 9.15 -2.87 10.62
C TYR A 93 10.61 -2.42 10.51
N GLU A 94 11.43 -2.69 11.53
CA GLU A 94 12.86 -2.34 11.61
C GLU A 94 13.63 -2.80 10.36
N LEU A 95 13.43 -4.04 9.92
CA LEU A 95 14.07 -4.57 8.70
C LEU A 95 13.57 -3.89 7.42
N SER A 96 12.31 -3.45 7.37
CA SER A 96 11.77 -2.71 6.22
C SER A 96 12.29 -1.27 6.16
N GLU A 97 12.44 -0.63 7.33
CA GLU A 97 12.97 0.71 7.51
C GLU A 97 14.46 0.75 7.14
N ASP A 98 15.28 -0.11 7.76
CA ASP A 98 16.70 -0.26 7.46
C ASP A 98 16.95 -0.55 5.97
N LEU A 99 16.23 -1.51 5.39
CA LEU A 99 16.30 -1.81 3.95
C LEU A 99 16.03 -0.58 3.10
N CYS A 100 14.94 0.15 3.36
CA CYS A 100 14.54 1.27 2.52
C CYS A 100 15.39 2.53 2.76
N ALA A 101 15.77 2.84 4.00
CA ALA A 101 16.65 3.95 4.34
C ALA A 101 18.06 3.76 3.76
N SER A 102 18.69 2.60 3.94
CA SER A 102 20.04 2.35 3.42
C SER A 102 20.09 2.10 1.91
N THR A 103 19.00 1.68 1.27
CA THR A 103 18.95 1.51 -0.19
C THR A 103 18.55 2.79 -0.91
N PHE A 104 17.50 3.47 -0.46
CA PHE A 104 16.87 4.59 -1.18
C PHE A 104 17.05 5.95 -0.47
N GLY A 105 17.46 5.96 0.80
CA GLY A 105 17.63 7.17 1.62
C GLY A 105 19.03 7.79 1.59
N VAL A 106 19.90 7.33 0.70
CA VAL A 106 21.33 7.67 0.63
C VAL A 106 21.58 9.16 0.28
N ASP A 107 20.95 9.65 -0.79
CA ASP A 107 21.44 10.81 -1.54
C ASP A 107 20.28 11.61 -2.17
N ARG A 108 20.43 12.91 -2.45
CA ARG A 108 19.45 13.61 -3.31
C ARG A 108 19.68 13.24 -4.78
N LEU A 109 18.62 13.15 -5.58
CA LEU A 109 18.76 13.03 -7.04
C LEU A 109 19.17 14.38 -7.66
N VAL A 110 20.20 14.38 -8.49
CA VAL A 110 20.65 15.56 -9.24
C VAL A 110 20.11 15.50 -10.67
N LEU A 111 18.96 16.13 -10.88
CA LEU A 111 18.33 16.29 -12.19
C LEU A 111 19.04 17.42 -12.96
N GLN A 112 19.42 17.18 -14.22
CA GLN A 112 20.24 18.10 -15.00
C GLN A 112 19.54 19.47 -15.20
N PRO A 113 20.22 20.60 -14.90
CA PRO A 113 19.71 21.92 -15.26
C PRO A 113 19.83 22.13 -16.78
N GLY A 114 18.70 22.16 -17.48
CA GLY A 114 18.63 22.43 -18.92
C GLY A 114 17.81 21.43 -19.74
N ALA A 115 17.46 20.26 -19.20
CA ALA A 115 16.52 19.35 -19.85
C ALA A 115 15.11 19.96 -19.93
N THR A 116 14.35 19.73 -21.01
CA THR A 116 12.96 20.20 -21.12
C THR A 116 12.02 19.41 -20.20
N ALA A 117 10.97 20.06 -19.69
CA ALA A 117 9.83 19.32 -19.13
C ALA A 117 9.09 18.62 -20.28
N PRO A 118 8.59 17.37 -20.13
CA PRO A 118 8.43 16.61 -18.88
C PRO A 118 9.66 15.81 -18.41
N ALA A 119 10.77 15.78 -19.16
CA ALA A 119 11.95 14.95 -18.84
C ALA A 119 12.70 15.35 -17.54
N GLN A 120 12.28 16.43 -16.87
CA GLN A 120 12.78 16.80 -15.53
C GLN A 120 12.12 16.02 -14.37
N SER A 121 10.94 15.41 -14.52
CA SER A 121 10.29 14.76 -13.37
C SER A 121 10.93 13.38 -13.09
N PRO A 122 11.32 13.08 -11.82
CA PRO A 122 11.82 11.77 -11.45
C PRO A 122 10.77 10.66 -11.59
N TRP A 123 9.48 11.00 -11.66
CA TRP A 123 8.41 10.02 -11.92
C TRP A 123 8.39 9.57 -13.39
N ALA A 124 8.64 10.50 -14.33
CA ALA A 124 8.72 10.21 -15.75
C ALA A 124 10.06 9.55 -16.14
N ALA A 125 11.17 10.02 -15.56
CA ALA A 125 12.52 9.53 -15.86
C ALA A 125 12.81 8.11 -15.37
N ALA A 126 11.96 7.55 -14.50
CA ALA A 126 12.24 6.31 -13.77
C ALA A 126 11.59 5.03 -14.33
N ASP A 127 10.81 5.10 -15.41
CA ASP A 127 10.09 3.94 -15.99
C ASP A 127 9.30 3.14 -14.92
N LEU A 128 8.53 3.86 -14.10
CA LEU A 128 7.80 3.29 -12.97
C LEU A 128 6.57 2.51 -13.44
N SER A 129 6.51 1.23 -13.08
CA SER A 129 5.37 0.38 -13.42
C SER A 129 4.03 0.96 -12.90
N PRO A 130 2.90 0.74 -13.60
CA PRO A 130 1.58 1.19 -13.14
C PRO A 130 1.21 0.69 -11.72
N ALA A 131 1.73 -0.47 -11.30
CA ALA A 131 1.56 -0.98 -9.95
C ALA A 131 2.31 -0.12 -8.90
N PHE A 132 3.53 0.34 -9.20
CA PHE A 132 4.26 1.26 -8.33
C PHE A 132 3.51 2.58 -8.17
N ILE A 133 3.05 3.17 -9.29
CA ILE A 133 2.30 4.43 -9.31
C ILE A 133 0.98 4.28 -8.52
N TYR A 134 0.28 3.15 -8.67
CA TYR A 134 -0.93 2.85 -7.90
C TYR A 134 -0.67 2.75 -6.40
N TYR A 135 0.33 1.98 -5.96
CA TYR A 135 0.67 1.86 -4.54
C TYR A 135 1.16 3.20 -3.96
N ALA A 136 1.97 3.96 -4.70
CA ALA A 136 2.41 5.29 -4.32
C ALA A 136 1.24 6.27 -4.12
N GLY A 137 0.26 6.28 -5.03
CA GLY A 137 -0.97 7.09 -4.91
C GLY A 137 -1.94 6.66 -3.80
N GLU A 138 -1.73 5.48 -3.21
CA GLU A 138 -2.46 4.93 -2.06
C GLU A 138 -1.75 5.15 -0.71
N ILE A 139 -0.43 5.39 -0.72
CA ILE A 139 0.37 5.64 0.50
C ILE A 139 0.90 7.07 0.63
N ALA A 140 0.94 7.86 -0.45
CA ALA A 140 1.43 9.23 -0.43
C ALA A 140 0.41 10.25 -0.97
N CYS A 141 0.58 11.50 -0.53
CA CYS A 141 0.04 12.69 -1.18
C CYS A 141 1.13 13.77 -1.27
N PRO A 142 1.06 14.66 -2.27
CA PRO A 142 1.97 15.79 -2.35
C PRO A 142 1.69 16.77 -1.20
N ASP A 143 2.74 17.48 -0.78
CA ASP A 143 2.57 18.73 -0.03
C ASP A 143 2.42 19.87 -1.06
N PRO A 144 1.32 20.65 -1.04
CA PRO A 144 1.16 21.79 -1.95
C PRO A 144 2.33 22.78 -1.95
N LEU A 145 3.09 22.87 -0.86
CA LEU A 145 4.25 23.76 -0.71
C LEU A 145 5.57 23.14 -1.21
N ASP A 146 5.57 21.89 -1.69
CA ASP A 146 6.78 21.24 -2.19
C ASP A 146 7.07 21.42 -3.69
N GLY A 147 6.11 21.94 -4.46
CA GLY A 147 6.26 22.16 -5.91
C GLY A 147 7.26 23.26 -6.25
N THR A 148 8.45 22.86 -6.71
CA THR A 148 9.47 23.77 -7.29
C THR A 148 9.33 23.94 -8.80
N ARG A 149 8.61 23.02 -9.47
CA ARG A 149 8.56 22.84 -10.93
C ARG A 149 7.16 22.43 -11.43
N GLY A 150 6.10 22.97 -10.81
CA GLY A 150 4.70 22.60 -11.10
C GLY A 150 4.27 21.26 -10.48
N SER A 151 5.10 20.22 -10.56
CA SER A 151 4.88 18.96 -9.84
C SER A 151 5.27 19.09 -8.36
N SER A 152 4.28 18.95 -7.48
CA SER A 152 4.47 18.78 -6.03
C SER A 152 4.68 17.31 -5.61
N TRP A 153 4.57 16.37 -6.55
CA TRP A 153 4.91 14.95 -6.35
C TRP A 153 6.42 14.70 -6.48
N ASP A 154 7.15 15.48 -7.28
CA ASP A 154 8.57 15.25 -7.59
C ASP A 154 9.45 15.22 -6.32
N ALA A 155 9.12 16.06 -5.33
CA ALA A 155 9.79 16.12 -4.04
C ALA A 155 9.77 14.79 -3.25
N LEU A 156 8.81 13.89 -3.52
CA LEU A 156 8.74 12.57 -2.90
C LEU A 156 9.81 11.59 -3.42
N LEU A 157 10.37 11.83 -4.62
CA LEU A 157 11.43 11.00 -5.20
C LEU A 157 12.78 11.74 -5.28
N GLU A 158 12.82 13.06 -5.47
CA GLU A 158 14.06 13.84 -5.39
C GLU A 158 14.74 13.69 -4.02
N ASP A 159 13.93 13.84 -2.96
CA ASP A 159 14.38 13.85 -1.58
C ASP A 159 14.69 12.44 -1.08
N ALA A 160 15.89 12.24 -0.54
CA ALA A 160 16.37 10.93 -0.10
C ALA A 160 15.43 10.27 0.93
N ARG A 161 15.06 11.02 1.97
CA ARG A 161 14.24 10.51 3.08
C ARG A 161 12.82 10.19 2.61
N GLN A 162 12.20 11.09 1.84
CA GLN A 162 10.87 10.82 1.28
C GLN A 162 10.87 9.66 0.27
N ARG A 163 11.94 9.49 -0.52
CA ARG A 163 12.08 8.36 -1.45
C ARG A 163 12.19 7.02 -0.73
N ALA A 164 12.93 6.97 0.39
CA ALA A 164 12.95 5.81 1.28
C ALA A 164 11.57 5.51 1.87
N PHE A 165 10.86 6.53 2.35
CA PHE A 165 9.52 6.39 2.92
C PHE A 165 8.48 5.90 1.87
N VAL A 166 8.55 6.39 0.63
CA VAL A 166 7.72 5.87 -0.48
C VAL A 166 8.08 4.41 -0.80
N ALA A 167 9.36 4.06 -0.88
CA ALA A 167 9.78 2.68 -1.12
C ALA A 167 9.30 1.73 -0.01
N GLN A 168 9.33 2.16 1.26
CA GLN A 168 8.86 1.40 2.41
C GLN A 168 7.33 1.25 2.40
N GLY A 169 6.57 2.31 2.12
CA GLY A 169 5.12 2.25 1.99
C GLY A 169 4.65 1.34 0.84
N VAL A 170 5.36 1.36 -0.30
CA VAL A 170 5.13 0.46 -1.45
C VAL A 170 5.48 -0.99 -1.09
N LEU A 171 6.60 -1.22 -0.39
CA LEU A 171 6.95 -2.54 0.17
C LEU A 171 5.87 -3.05 1.11
N ALA A 172 5.41 -2.24 2.06
CA ALA A 172 4.36 -2.58 3.02
C ALA A 172 3.02 -2.92 2.34
N LYS A 173 2.62 -2.17 1.29
CA LYS A 173 1.46 -2.51 0.45
C LYS A 173 1.62 -3.86 -0.25
N THR A 174 2.82 -4.14 -0.75
CA THR A 174 3.11 -5.40 -1.43
C THR A 174 3.09 -6.60 -0.47
N LEU A 175 3.48 -6.39 0.80
CA LEU A 175 3.32 -7.38 1.87
C LEU A 175 1.84 -7.58 2.26
N ASP A 176 1.05 -6.50 2.37
CA ASP A 176 -0.38 -6.58 2.66
C ASP A 176 -1.15 -7.40 1.60
N GLU A 177 -0.96 -7.07 0.32
CA GLU A 177 -1.69 -7.73 -0.77
C GLU A 177 -1.22 -9.17 -1.05
N HIS A 178 0.08 -9.47 -0.94
CA HIS A 178 0.63 -10.78 -1.36
C HIS A 178 1.04 -11.72 -0.22
N VAL A 179 1.10 -11.23 1.03
CA VAL A 179 1.58 -12.01 2.18
C VAL A 179 0.54 -12.06 3.31
N PHE A 180 0.04 -10.90 3.78
CA PHE A 180 -0.93 -10.85 4.90
C PHE A 180 -2.36 -11.17 4.47
N SER A 181 -2.74 -10.85 3.23
CA SER A 181 -4.04 -11.21 2.64
C SER A 181 -4.18 -12.70 2.25
N ALA A 182 -3.09 -13.48 2.29
CA ALA A 182 -3.11 -14.90 1.96
C ALA A 182 -3.81 -15.73 3.05
N LEU A 183 -4.67 -16.69 2.66
CA LEU A 183 -5.35 -17.59 3.61
C LEU A 183 -4.36 -18.52 4.34
N LEU A 184 -3.33 -18.97 3.63
CA LEU A 184 -2.20 -19.73 4.16
C LEU A 184 -0.98 -19.53 3.26
N PHE A 185 -0.08 -18.60 3.60
CA PHE A 185 1.10 -18.31 2.78
C PHE A 185 1.94 -19.56 2.47
N GLY A 186 2.25 -19.84 1.20
CA GLY A 186 2.99 -21.05 0.78
C GLY A 186 2.24 -22.39 0.92
N GLY A 187 0.95 -22.40 1.25
CA GLY A 187 0.11 -23.61 1.25
C GLY A 187 -0.09 -24.20 -0.15
N THR A 188 -0.37 -25.50 -0.24
CA THR A 188 -0.68 -26.17 -1.53
C THR A 188 -1.98 -25.65 -2.14
N ALA A 189 -2.19 -25.84 -3.45
CA ALA A 189 -3.44 -25.44 -4.10
C ALA A 189 -4.68 -26.04 -3.40
N GLU A 190 -4.62 -27.33 -3.04
CA GLU A 190 -5.66 -28.03 -2.28
C GLU A 190 -5.94 -27.36 -0.93
N GLN A 191 -4.90 -26.90 -0.22
CA GLN A 191 -5.04 -26.18 1.05
C GLN A 191 -5.67 -24.78 0.86
N GLN A 192 -5.30 -24.05 -0.19
CA GLN A 192 -5.94 -22.77 -0.54
C GLN A 192 -7.41 -22.98 -0.90
N ASP A 193 -7.72 -24.00 -1.71
CA ASP A 193 -9.07 -24.30 -2.17
C ASP A 193 -9.96 -24.78 -1.02
N ALA A 194 -9.45 -25.58 -0.08
CA ALA A 194 -10.18 -26.00 1.11
C ALA A 194 -10.47 -24.79 2.03
N LEU A 195 -9.47 -23.97 2.34
CA LEU A 195 -9.65 -22.75 3.14
C LEU A 195 -10.59 -21.75 2.44
N GLY A 196 -10.48 -21.60 1.12
CA GLY A 196 -11.34 -20.76 0.30
C GLY A 196 -12.76 -21.31 0.11
N GLN A 197 -12.98 -22.61 0.26
CA GLN A 197 -14.32 -23.21 0.35
C GLN A 197 -14.96 -22.88 1.69
N TRP A 198 -14.26 -23.13 2.81
CA TRP A 198 -14.70 -22.71 4.14
C TRP A 198 -15.02 -21.21 4.20
N ASP A 199 -14.16 -20.37 3.63
CA ASP A 199 -14.31 -18.92 3.62
C ASP A 199 -15.54 -18.42 2.82
N ARG A 200 -15.96 -19.19 1.81
CA ARG A 200 -17.20 -18.94 1.03
C ARG A 200 -18.45 -19.47 1.73
N ILE A 201 -18.39 -20.69 2.29
CA ILE A 201 -19.51 -21.31 3.02
C ILE A 201 -19.88 -20.45 4.23
N MET A 202 -18.87 -20.03 5.00
CA MET A 202 -19.03 -19.24 6.22
C MET A 202 -19.18 -17.73 5.97
N LEU A 203 -19.49 -17.29 4.74
CA LEU A 203 -19.63 -15.87 4.41
C LEU A 203 -20.81 -15.18 5.13
N LYS A 204 -21.78 -15.97 5.63
CA LYS A 204 -22.92 -15.50 6.44
C LYS A 204 -22.70 -15.60 7.95
N ASP A 205 -21.64 -16.29 8.37
CA ASP A 205 -21.36 -16.56 9.78
C ASP A 205 -20.60 -15.40 10.44
N GLU A 206 -20.51 -15.46 11.76
CA GLU A 206 -19.77 -14.51 12.56
C GLU A 206 -18.25 -14.59 12.27
N GLY A 207 -17.60 -13.42 12.20
CA GLY A 207 -16.23 -13.31 11.68
C GLY A 207 -15.18 -14.04 12.51
N TYR A 208 -15.37 -14.12 13.84
CA TYR A 208 -14.48 -14.88 14.70
C TYR A 208 -14.71 -16.39 14.52
N LEU A 209 -15.96 -16.86 14.42
CA LEU A 209 -16.27 -18.28 14.15
C LEU A 209 -15.65 -18.75 12.81
N ARG A 210 -15.74 -17.93 11.75
CA ARG A 210 -15.07 -18.16 10.46
C ARG A 210 -13.55 -18.15 10.56
N LYS A 211 -12.95 -17.23 11.34
CA LYS A 211 -11.50 -17.24 11.57
C LYS A 211 -11.07 -18.45 12.41
N PHE A 212 -11.86 -18.85 13.40
CA PHE A 212 -11.61 -20.01 14.24
C PHE A 212 -11.64 -21.32 13.45
N LYS A 213 -12.61 -21.52 12.53
CA LYS A 213 -12.65 -22.72 11.67
C LYS A 213 -11.47 -22.79 10.70
N ARG A 214 -11.12 -21.69 10.02
CA ARG A 214 -9.90 -21.62 9.19
C ARG A 214 -8.62 -21.85 10.02
N CYS A 215 -8.60 -21.39 11.27
CA CYS A 215 -7.52 -21.67 12.22
C CYS A 215 -7.42 -23.15 12.59
N GLU A 216 -8.52 -23.87 12.79
CA GLU A 216 -8.50 -25.32 13.05
C GLU A 216 -7.95 -26.11 11.84
N GLU A 217 -8.31 -25.75 10.61
CA GLU A 217 -7.75 -26.33 9.37
C GLU A 217 -6.25 -26.07 9.22
N VAL A 218 -5.79 -24.83 9.45
CA VAL A 218 -4.35 -24.50 9.46
C VAL A 218 -3.61 -25.23 10.58
N GLN A 219 -4.27 -25.46 11.72
CA GLN A 219 -3.71 -26.24 12.83
C GLN A 219 -3.59 -27.73 12.50
N TYR A 220 -4.46 -28.28 11.65
CA TYR A 220 -4.28 -29.61 11.08
C TYR A 220 -3.09 -29.65 10.11
N TYR A 221 -3.02 -28.74 9.14
CA TYR A 221 -1.99 -28.73 8.08
C TYR A 221 -0.54 -28.51 8.57
N LEU A 222 -0.34 -27.81 9.68
CA LEU A 222 0.99 -27.54 10.27
C LEU A 222 1.22 -28.28 11.60
N GLY A 223 0.18 -28.91 12.15
CA GLY A 223 0.23 -29.58 13.46
C GLY A 223 1.00 -30.89 13.46
N ALA A 224 1.11 -31.50 14.65
CA ALA A 224 1.82 -32.76 14.84
C ALA A 224 1.31 -33.89 13.94
N GLU A 225 0.01 -33.91 13.64
CA GLU A 225 -0.65 -34.90 12.77
C GLU A 225 -0.15 -34.82 11.30
N ALA A 226 0.22 -33.63 10.82
CA ALA A 226 0.85 -33.42 9.50
C ALA A 226 2.40 -33.47 9.54
N GLY A 227 2.97 -33.96 10.65
CA GLY A 227 4.41 -34.05 10.87
C GLY A 227 5.05 -32.86 11.58
N GLY A 228 4.26 -31.95 12.17
CA GLY A 228 4.74 -30.87 13.04
C GLY A 228 5.56 -29.78 12.32
N ARG A 229 5.14 -29.40 11.11
CA ARG A 229 5.91 -28.51 10.23
C ARG A 229 5.83 -27.05 10.69
N VAL A 230 6.97 -26.39 10.84
CA VAL A 230 7.02 -24.93 11.12
C VAL A 230 6.54 -24.11 9.91
N LEU A 231 6.80 -24.60 8.69
CA LEU A 231 6.56 -23.92 7.43
C LEU A 231 5.68 -24.77 6.50
N THR A 232 4.94 -24.08 5.62
CA THR A 232 4.13 -24.68 4.56
C THR A 232 4.97 -25.25 3.40
N PRO A 233 4.46 -26.21 2.60
CA PRO A 233 5.26 -26.92 1.61
C PRO A 233 5.93 -26.04 0.55
N PHE A 234 5.27 -24.96 0.12
CA PHE A 234 5.78 -24.03 -0.88
C PHE A 234 6.25 -22.69 -0.30
N PHE A 235 6.45 -22.59 1.03
CA PHE A 235 6.87 -21.36 1.71
C PHE A 235 8.02 -20.63 1.00
N TRP A 236 9.14 -21.31 0.75
CA TRP A 236 10.30 -20.70 0.09
C TRP A 236 10.12 -20.42 -1.40
N ALA A 237 9.15 -21.04 -2.06
CA ALA A 237 8.79 -20.70 -3.44
C ALA A 237 7.97 -19.40 -3.47
N GLU A 238 7.02 -19.25 -2.54
CA GLU A 238 6.23 -18.03 -2.41
C GLU A 238 7.05 -16.84 -1.88
N VAL A 239 7.99 -17.05 -0.95
CA VAL A 239 8.99 -16.02 -0.59
C VAL A 239 9.74 -15.58 -1.85
N ALA A 240 10.36 -16.51 -2.59
CA ALA A 240 11.11 -16.17 -3.78
C ALA A 240 10.26 -15.46 -4.87
N ARG A 241 8.99 -15.87 -5.04
CA ARG A 241 8.04 -15.23 -5.97
C ARG A 241 7.71 -13.80 -5.56
N VAL A 242 7.38 -13.58 -4.29
CA VAL A 242 7.05 -12.24 -3.78
C VAL A 242 8.30 -11.34 -3.78
N THR A 243 9.46 -11.83 -3.33
CA THR A 243 10.73 -11.09 -3.44
C THR A 243 11.03 -10.68 -4.88
N ALA A 244 10.87 -11.58 -5.86
CA ALA A 244 11.08 -11.26 -7.26
C ALA A 244 10.13 -10.18 -7.76
N HIS A 245 8.85 -10.24 -7.38
CA HIS A 245 7.85 -9.24 -7.75
C HIS A 245 8.13 -7.87 -7.09
N THR A 246 8.35 -7.82 -5.78
CA THR A 246 8.68 -6.57 -5.08
C THR A 246 10.02 -5.99 -5.54
N ALA A 247 10.98 -6.84 -5.93
CA ALA A 247 12.22 -6.39 -6.54
C ALA A 247 11.95 -5.73 -7.91
N GLN A 248 11.16 -6.36 -8.80
CA GLN A 248 10.76 -5.75 -10.08
C GLN A 248 10.02 -4.42 -9.90
N LEU A 249 9.20 -4.31 -8.86
CA LEU A 249 8.42 -3.12 -8.52
C LEU A 249 9.31 -1.93 -8.07
N LEU A 250 10.39 -2.20 -7.32
CA LEU A 250 11.29 -1.19 -6.76
C LEU A 250 12.58 -0.96 -7.60
N LEU A 251 12.91 -1.88 -8.50
CA LEU A 251 14.11 -1.83 -9.34
C LEU A 251 14.24 -0.55 -10.21
N PRO A 252 13.17 0.00 -10.81
CA PRO A 252 13.30 1.21 -11.62
C PRO A 252 13.70 2.42 -10.76
N LEU A 253 13.22 2.49 -9.50
CA LEU A 253 13.64 3.49 -8.52
C LEU A 253 15.11 3.33 -8.07
N LEU A 254 15.58 2.08 -7.93
CA LEU A 254 16.99 1.78 -7.65
C LEU A 254 17.89 2.20 -8.83
N ASN A 255 17.43 1.97 -10.07
CA ASN A 255 18.14 2.39 -11.28
C ASN A 255 18.14 3.92 -11.47
N LEU A 256 17.04 4.60 -11.18
CA LEU A 256 16.98 6.07 -11.13
C LEU A 256 18.02 6.63 -10.16
N GLN A 257 18.09 6.08 -8.94
CA GLN A 257 19.09 6.52 -7.96
C GLN A 257 20.51 6.23 -8.44
N ARG A 258 20.80 5.03 -8.97
CA ARG A 258 22.12 4.71 -9.55
C ARG A 258 22.54 5.69 -10.65
N ALA A 259 21.60 6.16 -11.47
CA ALA A 259 21.87 7.12 -12.54
C ALA A 259 22.07 8.57 -12.05
N LEU A 260 21.32 9.01 -11.04
CA LEU A 260 21.20 10.44 -10.66
C LEU A 260 21.77 10.82 -9.27
N SER A 261 22.23 9.85 -8.47
CA SER A 261 22.93 10.11 -7.21
C SER A 261 24.40 10.48 -7.46
N GLU A 262 24.90 11.49 -6.76
CA GLU A 262 26.32 11.86 -6.77
C GLU A 262 27.14 10.69 -6.21
N ASN A 263 26.74 10.22 -5.03
CA ASN A 263 27.32 9.14 -4.24
C ASN A 263 26.70 7.76 -4.55
N ALA A 264 26.38 7.46 -5.82
CA ALA A 264 25.84 6.16 -6.23
C ALA A 264 26.74 4.96 -5.82
N SER A 265 27.99 5.22 -5.44
CA SER A 265 28.92 4.28 -4.80
C SER A 265 28.42 3.69 -3.47
N GLN A 266 27.63 4.45 -2.70
CA GLN A 266 27.10 4.05 -1.39
C GLN A 266 25.90 3.12 -1.47
N ALA A 267 25.18 3.08 -2.60
CA ALA A 267 24.03 2.19 -2.77
C ALA A 267 24.46 0.71 -2.74
N PRO A 268 23.69 -0.19 -2.11
CA PRO A 268 24.02 -1.61 -2.08
C PRO A 268 23.99 -2.23 -3.48
N SER A 269 24.82 -3.25 -3.70
CA SER A 269 24.75 -4.12 -4.87
C SER A 269 23.43 -4.91 -4.91
N LEU A 270 23.02 -5.29 -6.11
CA LEU A 270 21.73 -5.98 -6.31
C LEU A 270 21.58 -7.27 -5.49
N PRO A 271 22.61 -8.14 -5.30
CA PRO A 271 22.50 -9.31 -4.42
C PRO A 271 22.23 -8.96 -2.95
N VAL A 272 22.85 -7.89 -2.43
CA VAL A 272 22.64 -7.41 -1.04
C VAL A 272 21.23 -6.86 -0.86
N PHE A 273 20.77 -6.00 -1.78
CA PHE A 273 19.39 -5.51 -1.81
C PHE A 273 18.38 -6.67 -1.87
N TYR A 274 18.58 -7.61 -2.80
CA TYR A 274 17.67 -8.72 -3.02
C TYR A 274 17.65 -9.72 -1.84
N GLN A 275 18.78 -9.91 -1.15
CA GLN A 275 18.83 -10.71 0.09
C GLN A 275 18.02 -10.06 1.21
N ARG A 276 18.23 -8.76 1.49
CA ARG A 276 17.54 -8.08 2.58
C ARG A 276 16.03 -8.00 2.31
N LEU A 277 15.63 -7.77 1.06
CA LEU A 277 14.24 -7.89 0.63
C LEU A 277 13.69 -9.32 0.77
N HIS A 278 14.50 -10.35 0.46
CA HIS A 278 14.13 -11.75 0.68
C HIS A 278 13.87 -12.05 2.16
N ASP A 279 14.68 -11.50 3.06
CA ASP A 279 14.58 -11.75 4.49
C ASP A 279 13.40 -11.01 5.14
N VAL A 280 13.09 -9.79 4.69
CA VAL A 280 11.83 -9.09 5.01
C VAL A 280 10.62 -9.92 4.56
N VAL A 281 10.59 -10.38 3.30
CA VAL A 281 9.48 -11.20 2.76
C VAL A 281 9.37 -12.55 3.47
N ALA A 282 10.49 -13.16 3.86
CA ALA A 282 10.51 -14.40 4.63
C ALA A 282 9.94 -14.22 6.05
N LEU A 283 10.32 -13.14 6.75
CA LEU A 283 9.79 -12.84 8.08
C LEU A 283 8.29 -12.48 8.01
N ALA A 284 7.87 -11.70 7.02
CA ALA A 284 6.46 -11.41 6.75
C ALA A 284 5.65 -12.68 6.43
N GLY A 285 6.21 -13.59 5.63
CA GLY A 285 5.61 -14.89 5.32
C GLY A 285 5.43 -15.75 6.58
N TYR A 286 6.43 -15.79 7.46
CA TYR A 286 6.35 -16.49 8.74
C TYR A 286 5.34 -15.83 9.70
N ALA A 287 5.23 -14.49 9.68
CA ALA A 287 4.19 -13.76 10.40
C ALA A 287 2.80 -14.12 9.89
N SER A 288 2.58 -14.17 8.56
CA SER A 288 1.33 -14.63 7.94
C SER A 288 0.95 -16.06 8.37
N LEU A 289 1.91 -16.99 8.42
CA LEU A 289 1.67 -18.33 8.98
C LEU A 289 1.24 -18.30 10.46
N CYS A 290 1.88 -17.46 11.28
CA CYS A 290 1.55 -17.33 12.69
C CYS A 290 0.18 -16.65 12.92
N MET A 291 -0.18 -15.67 12.07
CA MET A 291 -1.51 -15.07 12.01
C MET A 291 -2.55 -16.11 11.60
N ALA A 292 -2.28 -16.94 10.59
CA ALA A 292 -3.16 -17.99 10.09
C ALA A 292 -3.45 -19.05 11.17
N TRP A 293 -2.40 -19.56 11.84
CA TRP A 293 -2.46 -20.51 12.96
C TRP A 293 -3.16 -19.96 14.22
N SER A 294 -3.23 -18.64 14.39
CA SER A 294 -3.90 -18.02 15.53
C SER A 294 -5.42 -17.91 15.34
N PRO A 295 -6.24 -18.14 16.39
CA PRO A 295 -7.69 -17.93 16.32
C PRO A 295 -8.11 -16.45 16.44
N SER A 296 -7.15 -15.54 16.62
CA SER A 296 -7.39 -14.09 16.58
C SER A 296 -7.62 -13.61 15.15
N ILE A 297 -8.47 -12.60 14.97
CA ILE A 297 -8.47 -11.79 13.75
C ILE A 297 -7.28 -10.82 13.84
N PHE A 298 -6.65 -10.51 12.72
CA PHE A 298 -5.67 -9.44 12.60
C PHE A 298 -6.22 -8.40 11.62
N GLN A 299 -6.13 -7.13 11.97
CA GLN A 299 -6.38 -5.99 11.10
C GLN A 299 -5.04 -5.42 10.67
N VAL A 300 -4.85 -5.24 9.36
CA VAL A 300 -3.76 -4.47 8.77
C VAL A 300 -4.43 -3.25 8.13
N GLU A 301 -4.12 -2.06 8.63
CA GLU A 301 -4.86 -0.84 8.34
C GLU A 301 -3.90 0.29 7.97
N PHE A 302 -3.95 0.72 6.70
CA PHE A 302 -3.26 1.92 6.24
C PHE A 302 -4.18 3.13 6.47
N PRO A 303 -3.76 4.17 7.22
CA PRO A 303 -4.48 5.43 7.24
C PRO A 303 -4.45 6.11 5.86
N LEU A 304 -5.26 7.15 5.66
CA LEU A 304 -5.37 7.82 4.36
C LEU A 304 -4.35 8.97 4.24
N PRO A 305 -3.59 9.07 3.13
CA PRO A 305 -2.79 10.25 2.85
C PRO A 305 -3.66 11.52 2.83
N GLY A 306 -3.18 12.59 3.47
CA GLY A 306 -3.91 13.83 3.70
C GLY A 306 -4.87 13.83 4.89
N ALA A 307 -5.05 12.70 5.60
CA ALA A 307 -5.75 12.69 6.88
C ALA A 307 -4.93 13.40 7.98
N PRO A 308 -5.57 13.98 9.01
CA PRO A 308 -4.87 14.52 10.18
C PRO A 308 -4.22 13.41 11.01
N TRP A 309 -3.26 13.80 11.85
CA TRP A 309 -2.70 12.92 12.89
C TRP A 309 -3.76 12.43 13.89
N GLU A 310 -3.66 11.15 14.28
CA GLU A 310 -4.50 10.49 15.28
C GLU A 310 -3.63 9.72 16.31
N VAL A 311 -4.16 9.46 17.51
CA VAL A 311 -3.38 9.01 18.69
C VAL A 311 -2.77 7.60 18.53
N ASP A 312 -3.34 6.74 17.69
CA ASP A 312 -2.80 5.43 17.35
C ASP A 312 -1.96 5.42 16.07
N GLN A 313 -1.53 6.60 15.61
CA GLN A 313 -0.53 6.81 14.58
C GLN A 313 0.79 7.25 15.23
N GLU A 314 1.90 6.67 14.78
CA GLU A 314 3.25 7.11 15.12
C GLU A 314 3.82 8.08 14.08
N ARG A 315 4.99 8.64 14.39
CA ARG A 315 5.61 9.77 13.70
C ARG A 315 7.10 9.54 13.60
N GLU A 316 7.63 9.72 12.39
CA GLU A 316 9.06 9.57 12.11
C GLU A 316 9.91 10.39 13.09
N ALA A 317 10.86 9.73 13.76
CA ALA A 317 11.53 10.28 14.95
C ALA A 317 12.28 11.61 14.69
N ASP A 318 12.84 11.78 13.49
CA ASP A 318 13.55 12.98 13.06
C ASP A 318 12.63 14.13 12.61
N ASP A 319 11.34 13.86 12.38
CA ASP A 319 10.29 14.79 11.90
C ASP A 319 10.60 15.64 10.65
N TYR A 320 11.69 15.31 9.93
CA TYR A 320 12.29 16.09 8.85
C TYR A 320 11.30 16.64 7.81
N VAL A 321 10.35 15.80 7.39
CA VAL A 321 9.38 16.14 6.32
C VAL A 321 8.38 17.20 6.80
N TYR A 322 7.94 17.14 8.06
CA TYR A 322 7.05 18.11 8.65
C TYR A 322 7.79 19.41 8.95
N ALA A 323 8.96 19.37 9.60
CA ALA A 323 9.71 20.57 9.95
C ALA A 323 10.09 21.41 8.71
N ARG A 324 10.41 20.76 7.59
CA ARG A 324 10.64 21.41 6.28
C ARG A 324 9.36 21.99 5.68
N SER A 325 8.21 21.34 5.86
CA SER A 325 6.89 21.80 5.41
C SER A 325 6.41 23.01 6.24
N GLU A 326 6.58 22.95 7.56
CA GLU A 326 6.27 24.02 8.51
C GLU A 326 7.11 25.27 8.25
N ALA A 327 8.43 25.12 8.07
CA ALA A 327 9.31 26.22 7.68
C ALA A 327 8.91 26.89 6.35
N LYS A 328 8.45 26.09 5.37
CA LYS A 328 7.93 26.62 4.10
C LYS A 328 6.60 27.36 4.25
N ALA A 329 5.67 26.82 5.04
CA ALA A 329 4.38 27.46 5.28
C ALA A 329 4.54 28.80 6.01
N LEU A 330 5.34 28.82 7.09
CA LEU A 330 5.63 30.04 7.84
C LEU A 330 6.37 31.08 6.98
N ALA A 331 7.24 30.65 6.05
CA ALA A 331 7.87 31.55 5.08
C ALA A 331 6.86 32.11 4.05
N ALA A 332 5.90 31.30 3.59
CA ALA A 332 4.84 31.74 2.69
C ALA A 332 3.87 32.73 3.40
N GLU A 333 3.41 32.41 4.61
CA GLU A 333 2.59 33.31 5.42
C GLU A 333 3.31 34.62 5.76
N ALA A 334 4.62 34.58 6.04
CA ALA A 334 5.43 35.78 6.24
C ALA A 334 5.55 36.63 4.96
N ALA A 335 5.68 36.00 3.79
CA ALA A 335 5.71 36.69 2.50
C ALA A 335 4.34 37.32 2.16
N GLU A 336 3.23 36.61 2.37
CA GLU A 336 1.87 37.15 2.23
C GLU A 336 1.61 38.31 3.19
N ALA A 337 2.03 38.18 4.46
CA ALA A 337 1.90 39.22 5.47
C ALA A 337 2.76 40.46 5.14
N ALA A 338 3.96 40.28 4.57
CA ALA A 338 4.82 41.38 4.12
C ALA A 338 4.22 42.09 2.89
N ALA A 339 3.72 41.33 1.90
CA ALA A 339 3.05 41.88 0.72
C ALA A 339 1.78 42.68 1.10
N ALA A 340 1.00 42.18 2.06
CA ALA A 340 -0.15 42.90 2.62
C ALA A 340 0.23 44.04 3.59
N GLY A 341 1.46 44.05 4.09
CA GLY A 341 1.97 44.99 5.09
C GLY A 341 2.49 46.32 4.52
N GLY A 342 2.63 46.44 3.19
CA GLY A 342 3.05 47.68 2.53
C GLY A 342 2.00 48.82 2.53
N GLY A 343 0.80 48.57 3.07
CA GLY A 343 -0.26 49.58 3.19
C GLY A 343 0.05 50.65 4.23
N GLN A 344 0.00 51.92 3.84
CA GLN A 344 0.31 53.06 4.71
C GLN A 344 -0.64 53.17 5.91
N VAL A 345 -0.12 53.72 7.02
CA VAL A 345 -0.91 54.02 8.22
C VAL A 345 -1.84 55.21 7.94
N GLY A 346 -3.11 54.91 7.63
CA GLY A 346 -4.18 55.89 7.38
C GLY A 346 -5.50 55.50 8.06
N ASP A 347 -6.36 56.48 8.32
CA ASP A 347 -7.57 56.34 9.15
C ASP A 347 -8.66 55.40 8.58
N ALA A 348 -8.71 54.16 9.08
CA ALA A 348 -9.93 53.33 9.17
C ALA A 348 -9.78 52.35 10.35
N ARG A 349 -10.55 52.37 11.44
CA ARG A 349 -12.03 52.35 11.58
C ARG A 349 -12.70 51.14 10.92
N TYR A 350 -12.39 49.96 11.48
CA TYR A 350 -13.33 48.83 11.67
C TYR A 350 -14.08 48.32 10.41
N SER A 351 -13.44 47.44 9.64
CA SER A 351 -14.17 46.35 8.95
C SER A 351 -13.25 45.20 8.53
N ASP A 352 -13.77 43.97 8.61
CA ASP A 352 -13.47 42.80 7.77
C ASP A 352 -12.02 42.25 7.65
N SER A 353 -11.03 42.77 8.38
CA SER A 353 -9.67 42.17 8.41
C SER A 353 -9.65 40.72 8.95
N ASP A 354 -10.69 40.31 9.69
CA ASP A 354 -10.96 38.94 10.13
C ASP A 354 -11.26 37.96 8.97
N LYS A 355 -11.52 38.46 7.76
CA LYS A 355 -11.66 37.63 6.54
C LYS A 355 -10.34 37.29 5.86
N ARG A 356 -9.18 37.65 6.44
CA ARG A 356 -7.94 36.92 6.14
C ARG A 356 -8.20 35.44 6.45
N ALA A 357 -8.08 34.59 5.43
CA ALA A 357 -8.25 33.15 5.56
C ALA A 357 -7.14 32.58 6.44
N THR A 358 -7.31 32.69 7.75
CA THR A 358 -6.33 32.26 8.74
C THR A 358 -6.27 30.74 8.69
N TYR A 359 -5.21 30.18 8.13
CA TYR A 359 -5.08 28.74 8.01
C TYR A 359 -4.86 28.15 9.41
N ILE A 360 -5.65 27.13 9.75
CA ILE A 360 -5.31 26.23 10.84
C ILE A 360 -4.46 25.15 10.21
N HIS A 361 -3.14 25.24 10.39
CA HIS A 361 -2.24 24.17 10.03
C HIS A 361 -2.36 23.02 11.03
N ALA A 362 -2.28 21.79 10.52
CA ALA A 362 -2.26 20.59 11.31
C ALA A 362 -1.29 19.59 10.68
N ALA A 363 -0.66 18.75 11.50
CA ALA A 363 0.06 17.58 11.00
C ALA A 363 -0.91 16.70 10.21
N LYS A 364 -0.69 16.58 8.90
CA LYS A 364 -1.40 15.66 8.02
C LYS A 364 -0.44 14.62 7.48
N ILE A 365 -0.89 13.38 7.34
CA ILE A 365 -0.10 12.30 6.74
C ILE A 365 0.30 12.70 5.33
N LYS A 366 1.60 12.76 5.05
CA LYS A 366 2.16 12.91 3.71
C LYS A 366 2.44 11.55 3.07
N ILE A 367 3.03 10.64 3.85
CA ILE A 367 3.46 9.31 3.42
C ILE A 367 3.12 8.32 4.55
N VAL A 368 2.52 7.19 4.21
CA VAL A 368 2.31 6.03 5.09
C VAL A 368 3.43 5.03 4.83
N LEU A 369 4.33 4.85 5.80
CA LEU A 369 5.48 3.94 5.70
C LEU A 369 5.05 2.52 6.10
N TRP A 370 4.26 2.41 7.17
CA TRP A 370 3.85 1.12 7.73
C TRP A 370 2.37 1.15 8.18
N PRO A 371 1.60 0.07 7.93
CA PRO A 371 0.22 -0.02 8.41
C PRO A 371 0.17 -0.22 9.93
N ARG A 372 -0.95 0.24 10.51
CA ARG A 372 -1.40 -0.16 11.85
C ARG A 372 -1.74 -1.64 11.84
N ILE A 373 -1.15 -2.42 12.75
CA ILE A 373 -1.40 -3.86 12.90
C ILE A 373 -2.05 -4.12 14.26
N ALA A 374 -3.30 -4.58 14.26
CA ALA A 374 -4.05 -4.83 15.49
C ALA A 374 -4.58 -6.27 15.56
N ARG A 375 -4.40 -6.91 16.73
CA ARG A 375 -4.89 -8.26 17.04
C ARG A 375 -6.22 -8.16 17.77
N LEU A 376 -7.25 -8.83 17.26
CA LEU A 376 -8.56 -8.95 17.91
C LEU A 376 -8.71 -10.38 18.42
N ARG A 377 -8.68 -10.54 19.74
CA ARG A 377 -8.60 -11.82 20.44
C ARG A 377 -9.95 -12.18 21.07
N PRO A 378 -10.68 -13.18 20.52
CA PRO A 378 -12.01 -13.54 21.00
C PRO A 378 -11.99 -14.31 22.33
N PHE A 379 -12.94 -13.97 23.21
CA PHE A 379 -13.28 -14.68 24.44
C PHE A 379 -14.51 -15.55 24.20
N TRP A 380 -14.25 -16.81 23.86
CA TRP A 380 -15.27 -17.81 23.55
C TRP A 380 -16.17 -18.16 24.75
N ASN A 381 -17.41 -18.54 24.46
CA ASN A 381 -18.18 -19.34 25.39
C ASN A 381 -17.52 -20.72 25.64
N SER A 382 -17.95 -21.45 26.67
CA SER A 382 -17.35 -22.76 27.05
C SER A 382 -17.50 -23.87 25.99
N ARG A 383 -18.30 -23.66 24.95
CA ARG A 383 -18.52 -24.58 23.82
C ARG A 383 -17.80 -24.13 22.53
N ARG A 384 -17.08 -22.99 22.53
CA ARG A 384 -16.51 -22.33 21.32
C ARG A 384 -17.51 -22.17 20.16
N THR A 385 -18.76 -21.85 20.49
CA THR A 385 -19.85 -21.67 19.51
C THR A 385 -20.22 -20.21 19.27
N ASP A 386 -19.78 -19.32 20.15
CA ASP A 386 -20.14 -17.89 20.18
C ASP A 386 -19.07 -17.12 20.99
N VAL A 387 -18.90 -15.84 20.68
CA VAL A 387 -17.87 -14.95 21.25
C VAL A 387 -18.52 -13.93 22.18
N ARG A 388 -18.16 -13.97 23.45
CA ARG A 388 -18.75 -13.11 24.50
C ARG A 388 -18.18 -11.69 24.50
N SER A 389 -16.93 -11.55 24.08
CA SER A 389 -16.21 -10.28 23.94
C SER A 389 -14.92 -10.53 23.16
N ALA A 390 -14.23 -9.46 22.74
CA ALA A 390 -12.87 -9.54 22.24
C ALA A 390 -12.02 -8.40 22.84
N THR A 391 -10.73 -8.64 23.07
CA THR A 391 -9.76 -7.56 23.29
C THR A 391 -9.11 -7.19 21.97
N GLN A 392 -8.91 -5.90 21.73
CA GLN A 392 -8.10 -5.38 20.64
C GLN A 392 -6.76 -4.91 21.23
N THR A 393 -5.66 -5.49 20.75
CA THR A 393 -4.30 -5.09 21.10
C THR A 393 -3.64 -4.52 19.84
N ILE A 394 -3.09 -3.31 19.91
CA ILE A 394 -2.32 -2.73 18.81
C ILE A 394 -0.90 -3.28 18.94
N LEU A 395 -0.48 -4.10 17.96
CA LEU A 395 0.83 -4.75 17.93
C LEU A 395 1.88 -3.83 17.31
N THR A 396 1.46 -2.97 16.39
CA THR A 396 2.27 -1.90 15.78
C THR A 396 1.31 -0.78 15.38
N LYS A 397 1.68 0.47 15.63
CA LYS A 397 0.93 1.62 15.10
C LYS A 397 1.21 1.80 13.61
N SER A 398 0.48 2.70 12.95
CA SER A 398 0.90 3.12 11.61
C SER A 398 2.07 4.11 11.71
N HIS A 399 3.15 3.87 10.97
CA HIS A 399 4.29 4.79 10.89
C HIS A 399 4.08 5.70 9.68
N ASN A 400 4.12 7.01 9.89
CA ASN A 400 3.78 8.01 8.89
C ASN A 400 4.74 9.21 8.97
N ALA A 401 5.13 9.73 7.80
CA ALA A 401 5.72 11.05 7.67
C ALA A 401 4.62 12.08 7.43
N TYR A 402 4.66 13.20 8.16
CA TYR A 402 3.64 14.26 8.11
C TYR A 402 4.12 15.49 7.32
N TYR A 403 3.18 16.32 6.90
CA TYR A 403 3.41 17.68 6.40
C TYR A 403 2.52 18.69 7.15
N TYR A 404 2.87 19.97 7.04
CA TYR A 404 2.21 21.08 7.74
C TYR A 404 0.96 21.55 6.98
N GLY A 405 -0.02 20.65 6.92
CA GLY A 405 -1.17 20.78 6.02
C GLY A 405 -2.16 21.85 6.48
N ALA A 406 -2.23 22.95 5.73
CA ALA A 406 -3.22 24.02 5.90
C ALA A 406 -4.68 23.50 5.88
N GLN A 407 -5.53 24.02 6.74
CA GLN A 407 -6.98 23.92 6.67
C GLN A 407 -7.59 25.32 6.71
N LEU A 408 -8.59 25.59 5.86
CA LEU A 408 -9.34 26.85 5.92
C LEU A 408 -10.13 26.90 7.24
N LYS A 409 -9.86 27.88 8.10
CA LYS A 409 -10.61 28.13 9.35
C LYS A 409 -12.05 28.53 9.04
N GLY A 410 -12.92 27.52 8.92
CA GLY A 410 -14.33 27.63 8.57
C GLY A 410 -14.69 27.30 7.11
N GLY A 411 -13.75 26.82 6.28
CA GLY A 411 -13.97 26.74 4.82
C GLY A 411 -13.89 25.35 4.18
N GLY A 412 -14.78 25.11 3.21
CA GLY A 412 -14.65 24.04 2.21
C GLY A 412 -15.48 24.31 0.94
N GLY A 413 -14.83 24.66 -0.18
CA GLY A 413 -15.46 24.69 -1.54
C GLY A 413 -14.92 25.69 -2.61
N SER A 414 -14.25 25.18 -3.66
CA SER A 414 -14.25 25.55 -5.13
C SER A 414 -13.83 26.94 -5.78
N GLY A 415 -12.75 26.96 -6.63
CA GLY A 415 -12.80 27.33 -8.11
C GLY A 415 -11.91 28.44 -8.83
N GLY A 416 -11.01 28.10 -9.81
CA GLY A 416 -10.55 28.87 -11.05
C GLY A 416 -9.07 29.44 -11.18
N ARG A 417 -8.46 29.93 -12.34
CA ARG A 417 -8.48 29.65 -13.83
C ARG A 417 -7.50 30.51 -14.77
N ASN A 418 -6.70 29.91 -15.73
CA ASN A 418 -6.00 30.36 -17.02
C ASN A 418 -5.17 31.71 -17.16
N GLY A 419 -4.29 32.05 -18.16
CA GLY A 419 -3.50 31.39 -19.29
C GLY A 419 -3.89 31.70 -20.79
N SER A 420 -3.08 31.76 -21.90
CA SER A 420 -1.65 32.10 -22.30
C SER A 420 -1.38 31.87 -23.86
N GLY A 421 -0.30 32.37 -24.57
CA GLY A 421 0.41 31.61 -25.69
C GLY A 421 0.80 32.11 -27.16
N GLY A 422 2.03 31.72 -27.63
CA GLY A 422 2.60 31.31 -28.98
C GLY A 422 3.13 32.31 -30.06
N ASN A 423 4.05 32.06 -31.05
CA ASN A 423 5.20 31.15 -31.45
C ASN A 423 5.68 31.50 -32.94
N GLY A 424 6.80 31.17 -33.67
CA GLY A 424 8.18 30.57 -33.55
C GLY A 424 8.86 30.15 -34.93
N GLY A 425 10.21 30.19 -35.14
CA GLY A 425 11.03 29.64 -36.31
C GLY A 425 11.72 30.65 -37.30
N HIS A 426 12.62 30.36 -38.30
CA HIS A 426 13.56 29.24 -38.69
C HIS A 426 14.46 29.56 -39.97
N ASP A 427 15.71 29.01 -40.08
CA ASP A 427 16.70 28.67 -41.20
C ASP A 427 17.21 29.59 -42.39
N ASP A 428 18.42 29.22 -42.88
CA ASP A 428 19.19 29.41 -44.17
C ASP A 428 19.86 30.73 -44.68
N ASP A 429 21.22 30.72 -44.69
CA ASP A 429 22.26 31.13 -45.68
C ASP A 429 22.48 32.56 -46.29
N ASP A 430 23.76 32.75 -46.68
CA ASP A 430 24.45 33.71 -47.59
C ASP A 430 24.84 35.19 -47.22
N ASP A 431 26.12 35.47 -47.55
CA ASP A 431 26.81 36.72 -47.99
C ASP A 431 27.00 38.00 -47.11
N GLU A 432 28.25 38.11 -46.62
CA GLU A 432 29.24 39.18 -46.94
C GLU A 432 29.21 40.58 -46.23
N ALA A 433 30.43 41.15 -46.12
CA ALA A 433 30.80 42.56 -45.87
C ALA A 433 30.69 43.20 -44.47
N ASP A 434 31.87 43.35 -43.85
CA ASP A 434 32.41 44.60 -43.27
C ASP A 434 31.80 45.30 -42.04
N ALA A 435 32.51 45.06 -40.91
CA ALA A 435 33.29 46.07 -40.19
C ALA A 435 32.74 46.83 -38.95
N ALA A 436 33.64 46.85 -37.95
CA ALA A 436 33.93 47.94 -37.00
C ALA A 436 33.18 48.08 -35.64
N VAL A 437 33.91 47.66 -34.59
CA VAL A 437 34.27 48.47 -33.39
C VAL A 437 33.31 48.55 -32.17
N SER A 438 33.82 47.97 -31.07
CA SER A 438 33.73 48.35 -29.64
C SER A 438 32.84 47.58 -28.64
N GLU A 439 33.43 47.43 -27.45
CA GLU A 439 32.92 47.26 -26.07
C GLU A 439 31.65 46.41 -25.80
N ARG A 440 31.70 45.30 -25.06
CA ARG A 440 31.97 45.13 -23.60
C ARG A 440 30.87 45.67 -22.66
N GLY A 441 29.86 44.84 -22.39
CA GLY A 441 28.93 45.00 -21.24
C GLY A 441 27.93 43.83 -21.15
N PRO A 442 27.78 43.13 -20.00
CA PRO A 442 26.87 41.97 -19.90
C PRO A 442 25.63 42.20 -19.02
N LEU A 443 24.60 41.35 -19.25
CA LEU A 443 23.41 41.08 -18.40
C LEU A 443 22.26 42.12 -18.40
N ASP A 444 21.55 42.20 -19.53
CA ASP A 444 20.08 42.37 -19.55
C ASP A 444 19.40 40.98 -19.62
N SER A 445 18.16 40.68 -19.19
CA SER A 445 16.97 41.40 -18.65
C SER A 445 15.71 41.33 -19.54
N HIS A 446 14.57 41.05 -18.89
CA HIS A 446 13.16 41.10 -19.31
C HIS A 446 12.55 40.12 -20.36
N ASP A 447 11.47 39.47 -19.89
CA ASP A 447 10.20 39.07 -20.54
C ASP A 447 10.24 38.09 -21.74
N ALA A 448 9.43 37.01 -21.85
CA ALA A 448 7.99 36.79 -21.64
C ALA A 448 7.10 37.42 -22.74
N ALA A 449 6.20 36.69 -23.41
CA ALA A 449 5.71 35.32 -23.17
C ALA A 449 6.47 34.26 -24.07
N ASP A 450 6.05 33.04 -24.42
CA ASP A 450 4.71 32.64 -24.91
C ASP A 450 4.44 31.10 -24.93
N ASN A 451 4.82 30.36 -23.89
CA ASN A 451 4.53 28.91 -23.79
C ASN A 451 3.06 28.63 -23.40
N ALA A 452 2.23 28.15 -24.33
CA ALA A 452 0.87 27.64 -24.03
C ALA A 452 0.34 26.54 -24.96
N ALA A 453 1.22 25.85 -25.67
CA ALA A 453 0.95 24.50 -26.16
C ALA A 453 1.74 23.50 -25.28
N ASP A 454 1.39 22.23 -25.34
CA ASP A 454 2.03 21.08 -24.67
C ASP A 454 1.76 20.87 -23.16
N ASP A 455 0.90 21.68 -22.53
CA ASP A 455 0.44 21.48 -21.13
C ASP A 455 -0.63 20.36 -20.97
N GLU A 456 -0.78 19.52 -21.99
CA GLU A 456 -1.94 18.62 -22.19
C GLU A 456 -1.72 17.18 -21.65
N ALA A 457 -0.49 16.81 -21.26
CA ALA A 457 -0.16 15.46 -20.79
C ALA A 457 -0.43 15.20 -19.29
N TRP A 458 -0.45 16.24 -18.44
CA TRP A 458 -0.66 16.10 -17.00
C TRP A 458 -2.12 15.93 -16.53
N PRO A 459 -3.15 16.48 -17.21
CA PRO A 459 -4.55 16.21 -16.88
C PRO A 459 -4.87 14.72 -16.78
N GLU A 460 -4.35 13.87 -17.67
CA GLU A 460 -4.68 12.44 -17.69
C GLU A 460 -4.29 11.69 -16.41
N LEU A 461 -3.12 11.97 -15.82
CA LEU A 461 -2.68 11.31 -14.58
C LEU A 461 -3.55 11.73 -13.39
N PHE A 462 -3.86 13.03 -13.29
CA PHE A 462 -4.74 13.55 -12.25
C PHE A 462 -6.17 13.04 -12.43
N GLU A 463 -6.70 13.03 -13.65
CA GLU A 463 -8.02 12.51 -13.97
C GLU A 463 -8.08 11.00 -13.70
N TYR A 464 -7.06 10.21 -14.05
CA TYR A 464 -7.01 8.78 -13.72
C TYR A 464 -7.04 8.53 -12.20
N VAL A 465 -6.28 9.28 -11.42
CA VAL A 465 -6.29 9.18 -9.94
C VAL A 465 -7.64 9.63 -9.36
N GLU A 466 -8.26 10.68 -9.89
CA GLU A 466 -9.62 11.13 -9.53
C GLU A 466 -10.69 10.11 -9.95
N ILE A 467 -10.58 9.48 -11.12
CA ILE A 467 -11.45 8.40 -11.61
C ILE A 467 -11.34 7.19 -10.68
N VAL A 468 -10.12 6.75 -10.31
CA VAL A 468 -9.93 5.64 -9.37
C VAL A 468 -10.51 5.98 -7.98
N ARG A 469 -10.30 7.21 -7.48
CA ARG A 469 -10.84 7.68 -6.20
C ARG A 469 -12.37 7.78 -6.22
N THR A 470 -12.97 8.31 -7.28
CA THR A 470 -14.44 8.41 -7.44
C THR A 470 -15.09 7.06 -7.73
N ALA A 471 -14.45 6.18 -8.50
CA ALA A 471 -14.86 4.79 -8.70
C ALA A 471 -14.85 4.03 -7.37
N ARG A 472 -13.82 4.20 -6.53
CA ARG A 472 -13.81 3.64 -5.16
C ARG A 472 -14.92 4.21 -4.28
N ARG A 473 -15.23 5.52 -4.35
CA ARG A 473 -16.40 6.12 -3.66
C ARG A 473 -17.72 5.47 -4.15
N ARG A 474 -17.92 5.34 -5.47
CA ARG A 474 -19.08 4.64 -6.08
C ARG A 474 -19.13 3.15 -5.71
N ALA A 475 -18.01 2.46 -5.61
CA ALA A 475 -17.93 1.05 -5.21
C ALA A 475 -18.22 0.82 -3.71
N ARG A 476 -18.14 1.86 -2.86
CA ARG A 476 -18.64 1.82 -1.47
C ARG A 476 -20.16 1.99 -1.42
N THR A 477 -20.74 2.93 -2.18
CA THR A 477 -22.21 3.12 -2.23
C THR A 477 -22.93 1.97 -2.95
N LEU A 478 -22.37 1.39 -4.01
CA LEU A 478 -22.91 0.18 -4.64
C LEU A 478 -22.87 -1.03 -3.68
N ARG A 479 -21.88 -1.10 -2.77
CA ARG A 479 -21.83 -2.14 -1.72
C ARG A 479 -22.91 -1.95 -0.65
N SER A 480 -23.35 -0.72 -0.33
CA SER A 480 -24.51 -0.53 0.56
C SER A 480 -25.83 -0.81 -0.17
N MET A 481 -26.01 -0.37 -1.42
CA MET A 481 -27.19 -0.69 -2.23
C MET A 481 -27.40 -2.20 -2.40
N ARG A 482 -26.33 -2.97 -2.65
CA ARG A 482 -26.42 -4.44 -2.73
C ARG A 482 -26.90 -5.09 -1.44
N ARG A 483 -26.53 -4.57 -0.27
CA ARG A 483 -27.03 -5.06 1.04
C ARG A 483 -28.53 -4.79 1.19
N LEU A 484 -29.00 -3.61 0.78
CA LEU A 484 -30.44 -3.26 0.80
C LEU A 484 -31.25 -4.14 -0.17
N ALA A 485 -30.76 -4.36 -1.39
CA ALA A 485 -31.42 -5.22 -2.37
C ALA A 485 -31.52 -6.68 -1.91
N LEU A 486 -30.44 -7.23 -1.33
CA LEU A 486 -30.45 -8.58 -0.75
C LEU A 486 -31.41 -8.70 0.44
N ALA A 487 -31.47 -7.69 1.32
CA ALA A 487 -32.42 -7.67 2.44
C ALA A 487 -33.88 -7.66 1.93
N TRP A 488 -34.17 -6.88 0.88
CA TRP A 488 -35.50 -6.83 0.27
C TRP A 488 -35.91 -8.17 -0.36
N ILE A 489 -34.99 -8.83 -1.09
CA ILE A 489 -35.22 -10.18 -1.64
C ILE A 489 -35.53 -11.20 -0.53
N VAL A 490 -34.81 -11.16 0.60
CA VAL A 490 -35.07 -12.05 1.74
C VAL A 490 -36.46 -11.80 2.34
N VAL A 491 -36.90 -10.54 2.47
CA VAL A 491 -38.26 -10.20 2.92
C VAL A 491 -39.32 -10.77 1.96
N CYS A 492 -39.13 -10.67 0.65
CA CYS A 492 -40.05 -11.25 -0.34
C CYS A 492 -40.14 -12.79 -0.23
N ILE A 493 -39.01 -13.48 0.00
CA ILE A 493 -38.99 -14.94 0.18
C ILE A 493 -39.72 -15.35 1.47
N LEU A 494 -39.52 -14.62 2.57
CA LEU A 494 -40.22 -14.88 3.83
C LEU A 494 -41.74 -14.68 3.70
N ALA A 495 -42.18 -13.64 2.97
CA ALA A 495 -43.59 -13.43 2.66
C ALA A 495 -44.19 -14.56 1.80
N TRP A 496 -43.41 -15.14 0.88
CA TRP A 496 -43.83 -16.30 0.07
C TRP A 496 -44.02 -17.56 0.92
N VAL A 497 -43.09 -17.87 1.84
CA VAL A 497 -43.22 -19.01 2.77
C VAL A 497 -44.46 -18.85 3.66
N ALA A 498 -44.71 -17.65 4.18
CA ALA A 498 -45.91 -17.35 4.97
C ALA A 498 -47.20 -17.53 4.14
N GLY A 499 -47.21 -17.04 2.89
CA GLY A 499 -48.36 -17.16 1.98
C GLY A 499 -48.72 -18.60 1.63
N ILE A 500 -47.73 -19.46 1.35
CA ILE A 500 -47.97 -20.90 1.13
C ILE A 500 -48.48 -21.57 2.41
N SER A 501 -47.86 -21.29 3.56
CA SER A 501 -48.29 -21.85 4.86
C SER A 501 -49.76 -21.50 5.17
N PHE A 502 -50.19 -20.28 4.81
CA PHE A 502 -51.58 -19.85 4.96
C PHE A 502 -52.54 -20.57 3.99
N LEU A 503 -52.17 -20.73 2.72
CA LEU A 503 -52.99 -21.45 1.73
C LEU A 503 -53.13 -22.95 2.07
N GLU A 504 -52.06 -23.59 2.52
CA GLU A 504 -52.15 -24.97 3.04
C GLU A 504 -53.09 -25.04 4.25
N SER A 505 -52.97 -24.13 5.21
CA SER A 505 -53.85 -24.06 6.38
C SER A 505 -55.33 -23.92 5.98
N MET A 506 -55.64 -23.03 5.04
CA MET A 506 -56.99 -22.88 4.48
C MET A 506 -57.51 -24.17 3.83
N SER A 507 -56.70 -24.85 3.02
CA SER A 507 -57.13 -26.07 2.33
C SER A 507 -57.51 -27.20 3.32
N ARG A 508 -56.71 -27.38 4.37
CA ARG A 508 -56.95 -28.35 5.45
C ARG A 508 -58.23 -28.01 6.22
N ALA A 509 -58.55 -26.73 6.39
CA ALA A 509 -59.78 -26.28 7.04
C ALA A 509 -61.05 -26.46 6.19
N ILE A 510 -60.93 -26.45 4.85
CA ILE A 510 -62.06 -26.61 3.91
C ILE A 510 -62.24 -28.08 3.50
N GLY A 511 -61.24 -28.94 3.72
CA GLY A 511 -61.30 -30.38 3.40
C GLY A 511 -61.18 -30.69 1.90
N VAL A 512 -60.69 -29.73 1.10
CA VAL A 512 -60.49 -29.89 -0.34
C VAL A 512 -59.06 -30.35 -0.62
N ASP A 513 -58.94 -31.44 -1.37
CA ASP A 513 -57.67 -32.02 -1.81
C ASP A 513 -56.93 -31.06 -2.76
N LEU A 514 -55.83 -30.47 -2.24
CA LEU A 514 -55.02 -29.44 -2.90
C LEU A 514 -54.65 -29.80 -4.34
N GLU A 515 -54.19 -31.04 -4.56
CA GLU A 515 -53.53 -31.46 -5.79
C GLU A 515 -54.45 -31.41 -7.02
N ARG A 516 -55.78 -31.43 -6.80
CA ARG A 516 -56.78 -31.42 -7.88
C ARG A 516 -57.27 -30.03 -8.27
N THR A 517 -56.88 -28.98 -7.56
CA THR A 517 -57.38 -27.63 -7.82
C THR A 517 -56.50 -26.89 -8.84
N GLU A 518 -56.99 -26.74 -10.08
CA GLU A 518 -56.28 -26.03 -11.16
C GLU A 518 -55.89 -24.60 -10.77
N ALA A 519 -56.68 -23.95 -9.89
CA ALA A 519 -56.37 -22.65 -9.33
C ALA A 519 -55.00 -22.61 -8.62
N ILE A 520 -54.62 -23.66 -7.88
CA ILE A 520 -53.33 -23.72 -7.18
C ILE A 520 -52.19 -24.01 -8.15
N VAL A 521 -52.44 -24.83 -9.18
CA VAL A 521 -51.48 -25.01 -10.30
C VAL A 521 -51.27 -23.70 -11.06
N SER A 522 -52.32 -22.89 -11.24
CA SER A 522 -52.27 -21.57 -11.87
C SER A 522 -51.52 -20.55 -11.01
N ILE A 523 -51.82 -20.47 -9.71
CA ILE A 523 -51.10 -19.62 -8.74
C ILE A 523 -49.62 -20.01 -8.70
N ARG A 524 -49.29 -21.30 -8.64
CA ARG A 524 -47.90 -21.79 -8.66
C ARG A 524 -47.20 -21.38 -9.96
N LYS A 525 -47.85 -21.50 -11.12
CA LYS A 525 -47.33 -21.03 -12.43
C LYS A 525 -47.19 -19.51 -12.53
N MET A 526 -48.06 -18.75 -11.88
CA MET A 526 -47.97 -17.28 -11.82
C MET A 526 -46.77 -16.87 -10.96
N TYR A 527 -46.64 -17.42 -9.75
CA TYR A 527 -45.54 -17.09 -8.85
C TYR A 527 -44.18 -17.63 -9.30
N THR A 528 -44.09 -18.76 -10.02
CA THR A 528 -42.82 -19.14 -10.66
C THR A 528 -42.42 -18.14 -11.74
N LYS A 529 -43.36 -17.62 -12.55
CA LYS A 529 -43.07 -16.51 -13.48
C LYS A 529 -42.63 -15.23 -12.76
N THR A 530 -43.21 -14.91 -11.60
CA THR A 530 -42.77 -13.77 -10.78
C THR A 530 -41.38 -14.00 -10.17
N LEU A 531 -41.04 -15.24 -9.82
CA LEU A 531 -39.72 -15.61 -9.31
C LEU A 531 -38.67 -15.57 -10.43
N ASP A 532 -38.97 -16.10 -11.61
CA ASP A 532 -38.15 -16.00 -12.82
C ASP A 532 -37.95 -14.54 -13.23
N TRP A 533 -38.99 -13.71 -13.15
CA TRP A 533 -38.87 -12.27 -13.38
C TRP A 533 -37.99 -11.60 -12.32
N ALA A 534 -38.13 -11.94 -11.03
CA ALA A 534 -37.33 -11.36 -9.95
C ALA A 534 -35.86 -11.78 -10.02
N THR A 535 -35.55 -13.02 -10.39
CA THR A 535 -34.17 -13.46 -10.64
C THR A 535 -33.60 -12.80 -11.89
N THR A 536 -34.38 -12.68 -12.97
CA THR A 536 -33.98 -11.95 -14.20
C THR A 536 -33.79 -10.45 -13.94
N ALA A 537 -34.57 -9.83 -13.05
CA ALA A 537 -34.44 -8.42 -12.67
C ALA A 537 -33.27 -8.18 -11.69
N ALA A 538 -32.89 -9.19 -10.90
CA ALA A 538 -31.66 -9.18 -10.10
C ALA A 538 -30.41 -9.45 -10.95
N ASP A 539 -30.55 -10.12 -12.10
CA ASP A 539 -29.45 -10.56 -12.95
C ASP A 539 -28.52 -9.41 -13.41
N PRO A 540 -28.98 -8.20 -13.81
CA PRO A 540 -28.10 -7.05 -14.04
C PRO A 540 -27.24 -6.67 -12.83
N PHE A 541 -27.83 -6.63 -11.62
CA PHE A 541 -27.12 -6.29 -10.38
C PHE A 541 -26.12 -7.37 -9.96
N LEU A 542 -26.37 -8.63 -10.33
CA LEU A 542 -25.50 -9.78 -10.10
C LEU A 542 -24.38 -9.89 -11.16
N ARG A 543 -24.66 -9.60 -12.44
CA ARG A 543 -23.70 -9.63 -13.55
C ARG A 543 -22.77 -8.43 -13.63
N TRP A 544 -23.10 -7.29 -13.01
CA TRP A 544 -22.26 -6.08 -13.03
C TRP A 544 -20.75 -6.29 -12.72
N PRO A 545 -20.29 -7.23 -11.86
CA PRO A 545 -18.86 -7.49 -11.68
C PRO A 545 -18.16 -7.94 -12.99
N SER A 546 -18.88 -8.67 -13.85
CA SER A 546 -18.35 -9.16 -15.13
C SER A 546 -18.25 -8.10 -16.23
N GLN A 547 -18.85 -6.92 -16.05
CA GLN A 547 -18.68 -5.78 -16.95
C GLN A 547 -17.51 -4.89 -16.53
N ILE A 548 -17.26 -4.74 -15.22
CA ILE A 548 -16.05 -4.06 -14.72
C ILE A 548 -14.80 -4.85 -15.12
N LEU A 549 -14.84 -6.19 -15.05
CA LEU A 549 -13.81 -7.10 -15.59
C LEU A 549 -13.74 -7.18 -17.14
N ARG A 550 -14.28 -6.17 -17.85
CA ARG A 550 -14.10 -5.93 -19.29
C ARG A 550 -13.80 -4.46 -19.63
N TRP A 551 -13.68 -3.61 -18.61
CA TRP A 551 -13.30 -2.19 -18.74
C TRP A 551 -11.88 -1.94 -18.19
N ASN A 552 -11.40 -2.83 -17.33
CA ASN A 552 -9.99 -3.19 -17.21
C ASN A 552 -9.66 -4.31 -18.21
#